data_AF-A0AAJ6CTC6-F1
#
_entry.id   AF-A0AAJ6CTC6-F1
#
_cell.length_a   1.000
_cell.length_b   1.000
_cell.length_c   1.000
_cell.angle_alpha   90.00
_cell.angle_beta   90.00
_cell.angle_gamma   90.00
#
_symmetry.space_group_name_H-M   'P 1'
#
loop_
_entity.id
_entity.type
_entity.pdbx_description
1 polymer ?
#
loop_
_entity_poly.entity_id
_entity_poly.type
_entity_poly.pdbx_seq_one_letter_code
_entity_poly.pdbx_strand_id
1 'polypeptide(L)'
;MTDDEAKEISKNSSTGADVLASLALHENRWVRSNVAEHVNTSIDVLDMLSSDQDPVVIGSIIKNPATPTAALIRIVNNAVGTADVHKVLGRRTLDEALQHVLAGYPSEDVRASLAEHSSTKPDVLEQLYADDNRRIRDLIARNPNTKEYLLHELSKSYFFSVINNPSAPVEILRRAVSTDQGKEIYSKYVAQNPMCPDDILNDMSFFNKWVPHWRNKSADRADLVISMSLHSRLTDISFDRLRREPVDTRLNLIMNPTVKASHLVKLALTDKSDKVRTDAMQKIERSASIRNAVKAGELKLSDECFKDKARTLSLGDFLIENKMTDRYQQLLSAELESVLPKISLQTQHNDTPSIPLKRMRM
;
A
#
# COMPACT_ATOMS: atom_id res chain seq x y z
N MET A 1 25.78 21.17 -36.90
CA MET A 1 24.51 21.25 -36.16
C MET A 1 24.69 22.31 -35.12
N THR A 2 23.80 23.30 -35.08
CA THR A 2 23.84 24.36 -34.05
C THR A 2 23.35 23.83 -32.71
N ASP A 3 23.68 24.53 -31.62
CA ASP A 3 23.19 24.20 -30.27
C ASP A 3 21.67 24.10 -30.20
N ASP A 4 20.96 24.99 -30.91
CA ASP A 4 19.50 25.02 -30.89
C ASP A 4 18.90 23.90 -31.74
N GLU A 5 19.48 23.59 -32.90
CA GLU A 5 19.10 22.41 -33.68
C GLU A 5 19.32 21.11 -32.88
N ALA A 6 20.47 20.98 -32.21
CA ALA A 6 20.80 19.81 -31.39
C ALA A 6 19.82 19.65 -30.21
N LYS A 7 19.44 20.75 -29.56
CA LYS A 7 18.43 20.74 -28.49
C LYS A 7 17.08 20.30 -29.01
N GLU A 8 16.62 20.83 -30.13
CA GLU A 8 15.33 20.45 -30.71
C GLU A 8 15.30 18.97 -31.10
N ILE A 9 16.36 18.45 -31.74
CA ILE A 9 16.47 17.04 -32.09
C ILE A 9 16.48 16.16 -30.83
N SER A 10 17.25 16.52 -29.80
CA SER A 10 17.36 15.74 -28.56
C SER A 10 16.06 15.70 -27.74
N LYS A 11 15.15 16.66 -27.91
CA LYS A 11 13.83 16.70 -27.23
C LYS A 11 12.74 15.96 -27.99
N ASN A 12 12.92 15.72 -29.28
CA ASN A 12 11.92 15.07 -30.10
C ASN A 12 11.83 13.59 -29.74
N SER A 13 10.66 13.17 -29.22
CA SER A 13 10.40 11.80 -28.76
C SER A 13 10.55 10.72 -29.84
N SER A 14 10.53 11.09 -31.12
CA SER A 14 10.71 10.19 -32.26
C SER A 14 12.16 10.05 -32.70
N THR A 15 13.11 10.75 -32.06
CA THR A 15 14.52 10.66 -32.40
C THR A 15 15.05 9.25 -32.10
N GLY A 16 15.70 8.66 -33.10
CA GLY A 16 16.26 7.31 -33.04
C GLY A 16 17.54 7.22 -32.21
N ALA A 17 17.84 6.02 -31.72
CA ALA A 17 18.99 5.75 -30.85
C ALA A 17 20.34 6.16 -31.47
N ASP A 18 20.53 5.94 -32.78
CA ASP A 18 21.78 6.28 -33.48
C ASP A 18 22.06 7.79 -33.47
N VAL A 19 21.02 8.60 -33.70
CA VAL A 19 21.14 10.06 -33.67
C VAL A 19 21.42 10.52 -32.23
N LEU A 20 20.74 9.94 -31.24
CA LEU A 20 20.98 10.23 -29.82
C LEU A 20 22.40 9.87 -29.40
N ALA A 21 22.95 8.76 -29.91
CA ALA A 21 24.34 8.38 -29.65
C ALA A 21 25.32 9.44 -30.17
N SER A 22 25.07 10.03 -31.35
CA SER A 22 25.89 11.14 -31.85
C SER A 22 25.77 12.41 -30.98
N LEU A 23 24.58 12.69 -30.46
CA LEU A 23 24.30 13.84 -29.60
C LEU A 23 24.85 13.69 -28.18
N ALA A 24 25.14 12.47 -27.73
CA ALA A 24 25.73 12.20 -26.42
C ALA A 24 27.13 12.82 -26.26
N LEU A 25 27.84 13.08 -27.36
CA LEU A 25 29.17 13.71 -27.35
C LEU A 25 29.13 15.23 -27.54
N HIS A 26 27.93 15.82 -27.57
CA HIS A 26 27.75 17.24 -27.84
C HIS A 26 28.31 18.12 -26.69
N GLU A 27 28.96 19.24 -27.01
CA GLU A 27 29.62 20.11 -26.01
C GLU A 27 28.62 20.72 -25.00
N ASN A 28 27.42 21.06 -25.49
CA ASN A 28 26.36 21.62 -24.65
C ASN A 28 25.77 20.58 -23.69
N ARG A 29 25.94 20.79 -22.38
CA ARG A 29 25.40 19.93 -21.31
C ARG A 29 23.90 19.69 -21.39
N TRP A 30 23.12 20.66 -21.90
CA TRP A 30 21.66 20.54 -21.98
C TRP A 30 21.26 19.56 -23.08
N VAL A 31 22.02 19.49 -24.17
CA VAL A 31 21.82 18.48 -25.21
C VAL A 31 22.11 17.09 -24.65
N ARG A 32 23.25 16.91 -23.96
CA ARG A 32 23.60 15.62 -23.33
C ARG A 32 22.60 15.21 -22.24
N SER A 33 22.09 16.16 -21.47
CA SER A 33 21.04 15.93 -20.46
C SER A 33 19.72 15.48 -21.11
N ASN A 34 19.30 16.10 -22.22
CA ASN A 34 18.12 15.65 -22.97
C ASN A 34 18.34 14.24 -23.52
N VAL A 35 19.52 13.93 -24.08
CA VAL A 35 19.87 12.58 -24.53
C VAL A 35 19.78 11.59 -23.37
N ALA A 36 20.34 11.90 -22.21
CA ALA A 36 20.28 11.02 -21.05
C ALA A 36 18.85 10.76 -20.55
N GLU A 37 17.95 11.75 -20.63
CA GLU A 37 16.55 11.61 -20.18
C GLU A 37 15.65 10.95 -21.25
N HIS A 38 16.12 10.82 -22.48
CA HIS A 38 15.31 10.37 -23.60
C HIS A 38 14.98 8.86 -23.54
N VAL A 39 13.73 8.51 -23.88
CA VAL A 39 13.20 7.14 -23.79
C VAL A 39 13.87 6.15 -24.75
N ASN A 40 14.31 6.63 -25.91
CA ASN A 40 15.00 5.81 -26.93
C ASN A 40 16.53 5.75 -26.73
N THR A 41 17.07 6.33 -25.67
CA THR A 41 18.53 6.29 -25.44
C THR A 41 18.96 4.89 -25.04
N SER A 42 19.96 4.37 -25.76
CA SER A 42 20.44 3.02 -25.53
C SER A 42 21.19 2.92 -24.20
N ILE A 43 21.23 1.69 -23.67
CA ILE A 43 21.97 1.36 -22.45
C ILE A 43 23.45 1.73 -22.57
N ASP A 44 24.06 1.50 -23.74
CA ASP A 44 25.47 1.83 -24.01
C ASP A 44 25.76 3.34 -23.93
N VAL A 45 24.83 4.16 -24.45
CA VAL A 45 24.96 5.63 -24.37
C VAL A 45 24.77 6.12 -22.94
N LEU A 46 23.83 5.54 -22.18
CA LEU A 46 23.65 5.86 -20.76
C LEU A 46 24.88 5.44 -19.93
N ASP A 47 25.48 4.29 -20.26
CA ASP A 47 26.71 3.82 -19.63
C ASP A 47 27.86 4.79 -19.89
N MET A 48 28.06 5.20 -21.15
CA MET A 48 29.05 6.21 -21.53
C MET A 48 28.85 7.53 -20.78
N LEU A 49 27.63 8.08 -20.77
CA LEU A 49 27.32 9.38 -20.16
C LEU A 49 27.43 9.37 -18.63
N SER A 50 27.43 8.22 -17.97
CA SER A 50 27.54 8.18 -16.50
C SER A 50 28.92 8.62 -15.95
N SER A 51 29.89 8.83 -16.83
CA SER A 51 31.19 9.42 -16.51
C SER A 51 31.25 10.92 -16.85
N ASP A 52 30.12 11.52 -17.23
CA ASP A 52 29.99 12.96 -17.44
C ASP A 52 30.26 13.72 -16.12
N GLN A 53 30.89 14.88 -16.25
CA GLN A 53 31.26 15.72 -15.11
C GLN A 53 30.13 16.67 -14.71
N ASP A 54 29.13 16.85 -15.57
CA ASP A 54 28.03 17.79 -15.32
C ASP A 54 26.91 17.15 -14.47
N PRO A 55 26.60 17.68 -13.28
CA PRO A 55 25.57 17.12 -12.39
C PRO A 55 24.16 17.12 -12.99
N VAL A 56 23.88 17.96 -13.99
CA VAL A 56 22.59 17.98 -14.69
C VAL A 56 22.45 16.73 -15.55
N VAL A 57 23.51 16.35 -16.27
CA VAL A 57 23.54 15.14 -17.10
C VAL A 57 23.41 13.90 -16.21
N ILE A 58 24.20 13.80 -15.14
CA ILE A 58 24.10 12.71 -14.16
C ILE A 58 22.69 12.61 -13.56
N GLY A 59 22.07 13.75 -13.23
CA GLY A 59 20.69 13.78 -12.75
C GLY A 59 19.68 13.20 -13.74
N SER A 60 19.83 13.48 -15.04
CA SER A 60 19.00 12.92 -16.11
C SER A 60 19.20 11.40 -16.27
N ILE A 61 20.44 10.92 -16.17
CA ILE A 61 20.75 9.48 -16.22
C ILE A 61 20.07 8.75 -15.07
N ILE A 62 20.15 9.28 -13.85
CA ILE A 62 19.55 8.63 -12.66
C ILE A 62 18.03 8.45 -12.83
N LYS A 63 17.36 9.46 -13.41
CA LYS A 63 15.91 9.47 -13.66
C LYS A 63 15.50 8.50 -14.77
N ASN A 64 16.38 8.22 -15.73
CA ASN A 64 16.04 7.34 -16.84
C ASN A 64 15.85 5.89 -16.34
N PRO A 65 14.66 5.28 -16.55
CA PRO A 65 14.38 3.92 -16.13
C PRO A 65 15.28 2.87 -16.83
N ALA A 66 15.74 3.16 -18.05
CA ALA A 66 16.61 2.28 -18.84
C ALA A 66 18.08 2.30 -18.40
N THR A 67 18.46 3.17 -17.46
CA THR A 67 19.83 3.25 -16.98
C THR A 67 20.28 1.95 -16.33
N PRO A 68 21.40 1.35 -16.79
CA PRO A 68 21.88 0.09 -16.27
C PRO A 68 22.41 0.25 -14.84
N THR A 69 22.28 -0.81 -14.04
CA THR A 69 22.77 -0.84 -12.65
C THR A 69 24.25 -0.48 -12.56
N ALA A 70 25.08 -0.96 -13.48
CA ALA A 70 26.51 -0.66 -13.51
C ALA A 70 26.81 0.85 -13.61
N ALA A 71 26.03 1.59 -14.41
CA ALA A 71 26.15 3.05 -14.50
C ALA A 71 25.74 3.74 -13.20
N LEU A 72 24.67 3.28 -12.53
CA LEU A 72 24.28 3.81 -11.22
C LEU A 72 25.35 3.57 -10.15
N ILE A 73 25.96 2.38 -10.13
CA ILE A 73 27.06 2.05 -9.21
C ILE A 73 28.26 2.98 -9.46
N ARG A 74 28.62 3.22 -10.73
CA ARG A 74 29.71 4.15 -11.09
C ARG A 74 29.40 5.57 -10.62
N ILE A 75 28.17 6.04 -10.81
CA ILE A 75 27.72 7.36 -10.31
C ILE A 75 27.86 7.43 -8.78
N VAL A 76 27.42 6.40 -8.05
CA VAL A 76 27.53 6.37 -6.57
C VAL A 76 28.99 6.38 -6.13
N ASN A 77 29.85 5.59 -6.76
CA ASN A 77 31.26 5.51 -6.39
C ASN A 77 32.05 6.78 -6.71
N ASN A 78 31.63 7.53 -7.73
CA ASN A 78 32.28 8.78 -8.16
C ASN A 78 31.58 10.04 -7.61
N ALA A 79 30.54 9.88 -6.79
CA ALA A 79 29.74 10.99 -6.33
C ALA A 79 30.56 11.96 -5.46
N VAL A 80 30.53 13.25 -5.84
CA VAL A 80 31.05 14.32 -5.00
C VAL A 80 29.95 14.72 -4.01
N GLY A 81 30.03 14.19 -2.80
CA GLY A 81 29.00 14.37 -1.76
C GLY A 81 27.88 13.35 -1.86
N THR A 82 26.68 13.71 -1.39
CA THR A 82 25.56 12.76 -1.28
C THR A 82 24.37 13.09 -2.16
N ALA A 83 24.38 14.22 -2.90
CA ALA A 83 23.23 14.69 -3.66
C ALA A 83 22.79 13.69 -4.74
N ASP A 84 23.72 13.19 -5.55
CA ASP A 84 23.40 12.21 -6.60
C ASP A 84 23.04 10.84 -6.02
N VAL A 85 23.67 10.45 -4.91
CA VAL A 85 23.33 9.20 -4.20
C VAL A 85 21.90 9.24 -3.67
N HIS A 86 21.44 10.36 -3.12
CA HIS A 86 20.04 10.53 -2.70
C HIS A 86 19.08 10.53 -3.89
N LYS A 87 19.47 11.06 -5.06
CA LYS A 87 18.65 10.92 -6.28
C LYS A 87 18.51 9.45 -6.69
N VAL A 88 19.59 8.67 -6.58
CA VAL A 88 19.56 7.21 -6.84
C VAL A 88 18.61 6.51 -5.88
N LEU A 89 18.71 6.81 -4.57
CA LEU A 89 17.80 6.29 -3.53
C LEU A 89 16.34 6.71 -3.72
N GLY A 90 16.08 7.78 -4.47
CA GLY A 90 14.72 8.20 -4.84
C GLY A 90 14.04 7.30 -5.89
N ARG A 91 14.76 6.35 -6.50
CA ARG A 91 14.18 5.39 -7.44
C ARG A 91 13.32 4.38 -6.69
N ARG A 92 12.09 4.15 -7.18
CA ARG A 92 11.13 3.20 -6.59
C ARG A 92 11.70 1.79 -6.34
N THR A 93 12.60 1.33 -7.19
CA THR A 93 13.24 0.01 -7.10
C THR A 93 14.74 0.16 -7.28
N LEU A 94 15.50 -0.55 -6.44
CA LEU A 94 16.96 -0.57 -6.47
C LEU A 94 17.41 -2.01 -6.72
N ASP A 95 18.37 -2.17 -7.63
CA ASP A 95 19.00 -3.46 -7.90
C ASP A 95 19.81 -3.96 -6.69
N GLU A 96 19.87 -5.26 -6.49
CA GLU A 96 20.54 -5.90 -5.35
C GLU A 96 22.04 -5.51 -5.26
N ALA A 97 22.76 -5.51 -6.39
CA ALA A 97 24.18 -5.15 -6.40
C ALA A 97 24.39 -3.69 -5.96
N LEU A 98 23.49 -2.80 -6.39
CA LEU A 98 23.51 -1.38 -6.00
C LEU A 98 23.17 -1.21 -4.51
N GLN A 99 22.24 -2.00 -3.97
CA GLN A 99 21.89 -1.94 -2.55
C GLN A 99 23.09 -2.31 -1.66
N HIS A 100 23.88 -3.33 -2.02
CA HIS A 100 25.09 -3.67 -1.26
C HIS A 100 26.16 -2.56 -1.30
N VAL A 101 26.32 -1.88 -2.44
CA VAL A 101 27.22 -0.71 -2.54
C VAL A 101 26.74 0.41 -1.62
N LEU A 102 25.45 0.71 -1.63
CA LEU A 102 24.85 1.74 -0.78
C LEU A 102 24.92 1.38 0.72
N ALA A 103 24.85 0.09 1.08
CA ALA A 103 24.96 -0.36 2.46
C ALA A 103 26.38 -0.18 3.04
N GLY A 104 27.41 -0.16 2.18
CA GLY A 104 28.78 0.19 2.57
C GLY A 104 29.12 1.67 2.41
N TYR A 105 28.16 2.52 2.02
CA TYR A 105 28.46 3.91 1.68
C TYR A 105 28.90 4.71 2.92
N PRO A 106 29.93 5.58 2.84
CA PRO A 106 30.49 6.24 4.03
C PRO A 106 29.50 7.12 4.81
N SER A 107 28.55 7.75 4.13
CA SER A 107 27.55 8.62 4.76
C SER A 107 26.48 7.82 5.50
N GLU A 108 26.30 8.09 6.79
CA GLU A 108 25.25 7.49 7.62
C GLU A 108 23.85 7.80 7.10
N ASP A 109 23.64 9.00 6.56
CA ASP A 109 22.35 9.42 5.99
C ASP A 109 21.96 8.55 4.79
N VAL A 110 22.93 8.23 3.92
CA VAL A 110 22.71 7.33 2.77
C VAL A 110 22.33 5.92 3.24
N ARG A 111 23.04 5.38 4.24
CA ARG A 111 22.73 4.05 4.79
C ARG A 111 21.38 4.04 5.51
N ALA A 112 21.01 5.12 6.19
CA ALA A 112 19.69 5.29 6.80
C ALA A 112 18.57 5.34 5.76
N SER A 113 18.75 6.11 4.67
CA SER A 113 17.80 6.13 3.56
C SER A 113 17.64 4.76 2.90
N LEU A 114 18.72 3.99 2.76
CA LEU A 114 18.64 2.61 2.29
C LEU A 114 17.85 1.73 3.27
N ALA A 115 18.07 1.85 4.59
CA ALA A 115 17.32 1.10 5.59
C ALA A 115 15.81 1.40 5.58
N GLU A 116 15.43 2.64 5.26
CA GLU A 116 14.03 3.07 5.13
C GLU A 116 13.38 2.63 3.81
N HIS A 117 14.18 2.36 2.78
CA HIS A 117 13.69 2.10 1.44
C HIS A 117 12.87 0.80 1.35
N SER A 118 11.67 0.85 0.76
CA SER A 118 10.71 -0.26 0.76
C SER A 118 11.11 -1.46 -0.11
N SER A 119 12.07 -1.26 -1.02
CA SER A 119 12.64 -2.33 -1.85
C SER A 119 13.92 -2.95 -1.27
N THR A 120 14.37 -2.50 -0.11
CA THR A 120 15.62 -2.99 0.49
C THR A 120 15.49 -4.45 0.87
N LYS A 121 16.45 -5.25 0.41
CA LYS A 121 16.43 -6.69 0.54
C LYS A 121 16.74 -7.12 1.98
N PRO A 122 16.16 -8.26 2.44
CA PRO A 122 16.35 -8.71 3.82
C PRO A 122 17.81 -8.92 4.24
N ASP A 123 18.65 -9.47 3.36
CA ASP A 123 20.08 -9.69 3.57
C ASP A 123 20.88 -8.37 3.64
N VAL A 124 20.49 -7.35 2.87
CA VAL A 124 21.05 -5.99 2.98
C VAL A 124 20.66 -5.35 4.31
N LEU A 125 19.43 -5.55 4.79
CA LEU A 125 19.00 -5.09 6.12
C LEU A 125 19.80 -5.78 7.24
N GLU A 126 20.14 -7.06 7.09
CA GLU A 126 21.02 -7.78 8.01
C GLU A 126 22.44 -7.20 8.02
N GLN A 127 22.98 -6.85 6.84
CA GLN A 127 24.26 -6.16 6.72
C GLN A 127 24.21 -4.80 7.47
N LEU A 128 23.16 -4.02 7.26
CA LEU A 128 22.98 -2.71 7.91
C LEU A 128 22.72 -2.81 9.42
N TYR A 129 22.24 -3.95 9.92
CA TYR A 129 22.00 -4.12 11.35
C TYR A 129 23.29 -4.06 12.18
N ALA A 130 24.41 -4.44 11.58
CA ALA A 130 25.75 -4.31 12.17
C ALA A 130 26.26 -2.86 12.25
N ASP A 131 25.53 -1.89 11.69
CA ASP A 131 25.89 -0.47 11.75
C ASP A 131 25.81 0.07 13.18
N ASP A 132 26.78 0.90 13.59
CA ASP A 132 26.82 1.51 14.92
C ASP A 132 25.68 2.51 15.16
N ASN A 133 25.14 3.12 14.11
CA ASN A 133 24.12 4.14 14.20
C ASN A 133 22.77 3.57 14.64
N ARG A 134 22.30 4.04 15.81
CA ARG A 134 21.02 3.63 16.40
C ARG A 134 19.80 3.97 15.54
N ARG A 135 19.87 5.04 14.73
CA ARG A 135 18.80 5.45 13.80
C ARG A 135 18.62 4.41 12.70
N ILE A 136 19.71 3.85 12.18
CA ILE A 136 19.65 2.82 11.13
C ILE A 136 18.93 1.58 11.66
N ARG A 137 19.27 1.10 12.86
CA ARG A 137 18.57 -0.01 13.52
C ARG A 137 17.07 0.28 13.78
N ASP A 138 16.72 1.52 14.12
CA ASP A 138 15.31 1.93 14.27
C ASP A 138 14.53 1.84 12.94
N LEU A 139 15.16 2.26 11.84
CA LEU A 139 14.57 2.19 10.49
C LEU A 139 14.44 0.74 10.02
N ILE A 140 15.44 -0.10 10.26
CA ILE A 140 15.37 -1.55 10.00
C ILE A 140 14.18 -2.15 10.77
N ALA A 141 13.98 -1.77 12.04
CA ALA A 141 12.85 -2.28 12.82
C ALA A 141 11.48 -1.95 12.22
N ARG A 142 11.35 -0.90 11.42
CA ARG A 142 10.10 -0.49 10.75
C ARG A 142 9.98 -1.00 9.31
N ASN A 143 11.08 -1.45 8.71
CA ASN A 143 11.08 -1.88 7.31
C ASN A 143 10.28 -3.18 7.12
N PRO A 144 9.30 -3.23 6.19
CA PRO A 144 8.44 -4.40 6.00
C PRO A 144 9.18 -5.67 5.54
N ASN A 145 10.40 -5.54 5.01
CA ASN A 145 11.22 -6.66 4.55
C ASN A 145 12.16 -7.21 5.62
N THR A 146 12.14 -6.68 6.85
CA THR A 146 12.96 -7.17 7.95
C THR A 146 12.51 -8.56 8.38
N LYS A 147 13.44 -9.52 8.40
CA LYS A 147 13.14 -10.91 8.78
C LYS A 147 12.68 -11.02 10.24
N GLU A 148 11.81 -11.99 10.49
CA GLU A 148 11.21 -12.25 11.79
C GLU A 148 12.23 -12.40 12.93
N TYR A 149 13.29 -13.21 12.74
CA TYR A 149 14.30 -13.39 13.80
C TYR A 149 15.00 -12.07 14.16
N LEU A 150 15.19 -11.18 13.19
CA LEU A 150 15.82 -9.89 13.41
C LEU A 150 14.85 -8.93 14.12
N LEU A 151 13.55 -9.01 13.83
CA LEU A 151 12.51 -8.30 14.57
C LEU A 151 12.45 -8.75 16.04
N HIS A 152 12.68 -10.03 16.33
CA HIS A 152 12.81 -10.51 17.72
C HIS A 152 14.00 -9.88 18.44
N GLU A 153 15.17 -9.81 17.80
CA GLU A 153 16.34 -9.14 18.38
C GLU A 153 16.11 -7.64 18.56
N LEU A 154 15.58 -6.96 17.55
CA LEU A 154 15.26 -5.53 17.60
C LEU A 154 14.20 -5.20 18.66
N SER A 155 13.27 -6.12 18.95
CA SER A 155 12.22 -5.90 19.96
C SER A 155 12.76 -5.65 21.37
N LYS A 156 13.99 -6.08 21.66
CA LYS A 156 14.65 -5.86 22.97
C LYS A 156 15.00 -4.40 23.21
N SER A 157 15.25 -3.62 22.16
CA SER A 157 15.71 -2.22 22.26
C SER A 157 14.85 -1.22 21.48
N TYR A 158 14.13 -1.67 20.45
CA TYR A 158 13.34 -0.89 19.51
C TYR A 158 11.87 -1.37 19.49
N PHE A 159 11.34 -1.74 20.65
CA PHE A 159 10.02 -2.36 20.80
C PHE A 159 8.90 -1.62 20.08
N PHE A 160 8.84 -0.29 20.24
CA PHE A 160 7.84 0.55 19.57
C PHE A 160 7.95 0.52 18.04
N SER A 161 9.16 0.51 17.50
CA SER A 161 9.38 0.47 16.05
C SER A 161 9.02 -0.89 15.46
N VAL A 162 9.30 -1.98 16.19
CA VAL A 162 8.87 -3.33 15.79
C VAL A 162 7.34 -3.45 15.78
N ILE A 163 6.62 -2.85 16.75
CA ILE A 163 5.14 -2.84 16.73
C ILE A 163 4.58 -2.13 15.49
N ASN A 164 5.27 -1.09 15.00
CA ASN A 164 4.87 -0.36 13.80
C ASN A 164 5.30 -1.05 12.50
N ASN A 165 6.03 -2.17 12.57
CA ASN A 165 6.42 -2.91 11.38
C ASN A 165 5.21 -3.63 10.77
N PRO A 166 4.89 -3.46 9.48
CA PRO A 166 3.77 -4.16 8.83
C PRO A 166 3.85 -5.70 8.90
N SER A 167 5.04 -6.24 9.11
CA SER A 167 5.36 -7.66 9.21
C SER A 167 5.71 -8.07 10.66
N ALA A 168 5.28 -7.30 11.67
CA ALA A 168 5.57 -7.57 13.07
C ALA A 168 5.06 -8.96 13.50
N PRO A 169 5.91 -9.78 14.17
CA PRO A 169 5.50 -11.07 14.71
C PRO A 169 4.35 -10.93 15.72
N VAL A 170 3.36 -11.82 15.60
CA VAL A 170 2.14 -11.81 16.42
C VAL A 170 2.44 -11.88 17.91
N GLU A 171 3.45 -12.67 18.30
CA GLU A 171 3.91 -12.84 19.67
C GLU A 171 4.39 -11.51 20.28
N ILE A 172 5.04 -10.66 19.48
CA ILE A 172 5.50 -9.34 19.91
C ILE A 172 4.31 -8.40 20.08
N LEU A 173 3.35 -8.45 19.16
CA LEU A 173 2.08 -7.69 19.29
C LEU A 173 1.30 -8.11 20.54
N ARG A 174 1.23 -9.41 20.86
CA ARG A 174 0.64 -9.93 22.11
C ARG A 174 1.35 -9.41 23.34
N ARG A 175 2.69 -9.46 23.34
CA ARG A 175 3.50 -8.94 24.44
C ARG A 175 3.29 -7.44 24.64
N ALA A 176 3.07 -6.68 23.57
CA ALA A 176 2.84 -5.23 23.67
C ALA A 176 1.60 -4.89 24.50
N VAL A 177 0.57 -5.73 24.45
CA VAL A 177 -0.71 -5.52 25.15
C VAL A 177 -0.94 -6.51 26.30
N SER A 178 0.11 -7.18 26.77
CA SER A 178 -0.02 -8.17 27.85
C SER A 178 -0.18 -7.54 29.24
N THR A 179 0.08 -6.24 29.38
CA THR A 179 -0.05 -5.48 30.63
C THR A 179 -1.02 -4.32 30.44
N ASP A 180 -1.65 -3.85 31.52
CA ASP A 180 -2.55 -2.68 31.47
C ASP A 180 -1.82 -1.43 30.92
N GLN A 181 -0.57 -1.21 31.34
CA GLN A 181 0.26 -0.12 30.84
C GLN A 181 0.59 -0.30 29.34
N GLY A 182 0.88 -1.53 28.90
CA GLY A 182 1.12 -1.83 27.50
C GLY A 182 -0.12 -1.61 26.63
N LYS A 183 -1.30 -2.00 27.12
CA LYS A 183 -2.58 -1.67 26.49
C LYS A 183 -2.78 -0.17 26.39
N GLU A 184 -2.41 0.59 27.40
CA GLU A 184 -2.50 2.06 27.37
C GLU A 184 -1.61 2.68 26.28
N ILE A 185 -0.38 2.20 26.14
CA ILE A 185 0.62 2.82 25.25
C ILE A 185 0.49 2.30 23.81
N TYR A 186 0.28 1.00 23.63
CA TYR A 186 0.49 0.32 22.35
C TYR A 186 -0.80 -0.08 21.62
N SER A 187 -1.98 -0.06 22.25
CA SER A 187 -3.22 -0.58 21.63
C SER A 187 -3.53 0.05 20.29
N LYS A 188 -3.32 1.36 20.13
CA LYS A 188 -3.54 2.07 18.86
C LYS A 188 -2.64 1.53 17.74
N TYR A 189 -1.36 1.36 18.03
CA TYR A 189 -0.37 0.90 17.05
C TYR A 189 -0.55 -0.58 16.72
N VAL A 190 -0.80 -1.41 17.74
CA VAL A 190 -1.13 -2.82 17.55
C VAL A 190 -2.40 -2.95 16.71
N ALA A 191 -3.45 -2.18 16.99
CA ALA A 191 -4.70 -2.22 16.22
C ALA A 191 -4.58 -1.67 14.78
N GLN A 192 -3.52 -0.94 14.45
CA GLN A 192 -3.22 -0.47 13.09
C GLN A 192 -2.33 -1.46 12.32
N ASN A 193 -1.71 -2.40 13.02
CA ASN A 193 -0.78 -3.34 12.42
C ASN A 193 -1.55 -4.38 11.57
N PRO A 194 -1.22 -4.55 10.27
CA PRO A 194 -1.87 -5.53 9.40
C PRO A 194 -1.84 -6.98 9.94
N MET A 195 -0.84 -7.33 10.74
CA MET A 195 -0.67 -8.65 11.35
C MET A 195 -1.35 -8.78 12.72
N CYS A 196 -2.07 -7.76 13.20
CA CYS A 196 -2.77 -7.83 14.48
C CYS A 196 -3.81 -8.96 14.49
N PRO A 197 -3.71 -9.94 15.41
CA PRO A 197 -4.70 -10.98 15.57
C PRO A 197 -6.07 -10.47 16.01
N ASP A 198 -7.12 -11.15 15.54
CA ASP A 198 -8.51 -10.79 15.81
C ASP A 198 -8.88 -10.91 17.30
N ASP A 199 -8.31 -11.88 18.02
CA ASP A 199 -8.57 -12.04 19.46
C ASP A 199 -7.98 -10.88 20.27
N ILE A 200 -6.83 -10.34 19.86
CA ILE A 200 -6.26 -9.13 20.47
C ILE A 200 -7.15 -7.91 20.18
N LEU A 201 -7.60 -7.74 18.92
CA LEU A 201 -8.52 -6.67 18.56
C LEU A 201 -9.81 -6.75 19.39
N ASN A 202 -10.34 -7.96 19.57
CA ASN A 202 -11.54 -8.18 20.37
C ASN A 202 -11.27 -7.86 21.86
N ASP A 203 -10.18 -8.36 22.45
CA ASP A 203 -9.82 -8.08 23.86
C ASP A 203 -9.60 -6.57 24.11
N MET A 204 -8.91 -5.88 23.20
CA MET A 204 -8.73 -4.42 23.26
C MET A 204 -10.05 -3.68 23.15
N SER A 205 -11.02 -4.21 22.38
CA SER A 205 -12.38 -3.69 22.41
C SER A 205 -12.91 -3.70 23.84
N PHE A 206 -12.72 -4.80 24.60
CA PHE A 206 -13.22 -5.01 25.96
C PHE A 206 -12.52 -4.21 27.05
N PHE A 207 -11.37 -3.62 26.77
CA PHE A 207 -10.58 -2.89 27.75
C PHE A 207 -11.25 -1.55 28.14
N ASN A 208 -12.11 -1.61 29.16
CA ASN A 208 -12.97 -0.51 29.61
C ASN A 208 -12.42 0.25 30.84
N LYS A 209 -11.20 -0.07 31.30
CA LYS A 209 -10.51 0.70 32.35
C LYS A 209 -9.62 1.75 31.69
N TRP A 210 -10.15 2.95 31.49
CA TRP A 210 -9.33 4.12 31.15
C TRP A 210 -9.49 5.19 32.22
N VAL A 211 -8.59 5.11 33.20
CA VAL A 211 -8.36 6.05 34.29
C VAL A 211 -7.64 7.28 33.69
N PRO A 212 -7.94 8.49 34.17
CA PRO A 212 -7.62 9.74 33.50
C PRO A 212 -6.11 9.92 33.47
N HIS A 213 -5.59 10.68 32.49
CA HIS A 213 -4.42 11.58 32.58
C HIS A 213 -3.71 11.69 31.23
N TRP A 214 -4.45 12.08 30.18
CA TRP A 214 -3.91 12.91 29.11
C TRP A 214 -5.05 13.53 28.28
N ARG A 215 -4.76 14.71 27.73
CA ARG A 215 -5.69 15.60 27.03
C ARG A 215 -5.91 15.11 25.60
N ASN A 216 -6.99 14.35 25.37
CA ASN A 216 -7.95 14.46 24.25
C ASN A 216 -8.80 13.17 24.08
N LYS A 217 -9.64 12.85 25.08
CA LYS A 217 -10.32 11.54 25.27
C LYS A 217 -11.17 11.00 24.10
N SER A 218 -11.67 11.84 23.20
CA SER A 218 -12.51 11.37 22.08
C SER A 218 -11.70 10.99 20.85
N ALA A 219 -10.57 11.68 20.60
CA ALA A 219 -9.75 11.48 19.41
C ALA A 219 -9.04 10.12 19.44
N ASP A 220 -8.39 9.77 20.55
CA ASP A 220 -7.62 8.52 20.62
C ASP A 220 -8.49 7.27 20.72
N ARG A 221 -9.64 7.39 21.39
CA ARG A 221 -10.67 6.35 21.42
C ARG A 221 -11.32 6.21 20.04
N ALA A 222 -11.60 7.32 19.35
CA ALA A 222 -12.07 7.28 17.97
C ALA A 222 -11.02 6.65 17.05
N ASP A 223 -9.75 7.01 17.19
CA ASP A 223 -8.66 6.47 16.39
C ASP A 223 -8.49 4.96 16.59
N LEU A 224 -8.61 4.45 17.82
CA LEU A 224 -8.56 3.01 18.08
C LEU A 224 -9.75 2.30 17.44
N VAL A 225 -10.97 2.82 17.65
CA VAL A 225 -12.20 2.26 17.06
C VAL A 225 -12.16 2.33 15.53
N ILE A 226 -11.64 3.42 14.97
CA ILE A 226 -11.40 3.59 13.54
C ILE A 226 -10.36 2.57 13.08
N SER A 227 -9.21 2.44 13.73
CA SER A 227 -8.16 1.50 13.34
C SER A 227 -8.67 0.06 13.33
N MET A 228 -9.39 -0.33 14.38
CA MET A 228 -10.08 -1.61 14.44
C MET A 228 -11.06 -1.78 13.28
N SER A 229 -11.85 -0.75 12.96
CA SER A 229 -12.87 -0.79 11.89
C SER A 229 -12.31 -1.07 10.49
N LEU A 230 -11.03 -0.75 10.27
CA LEU A 230 -10.33 -0.95 9.00
C LEU A 230 -9.91 -2.41 8.80
N HIS A 231 -9.88 -3.23 9.85
CA HIS A 231 -9.54 -4.65 9.73
C HIS A 231 -10.68 -5.46 9.15
N SER A 232 -10.47 -6.04 7.95
CA SER A 232 -11.40 -6.89 7.18
C SER A 232 -12.06 -8.04 7.97
N ARG A 233 -11.51 -8.41 9.14
CA ARG A 233 -11.92 -9.57 9.95
C ARG A 233 -12.68 -9.28 11.26
N LEU A 234 -13.02 -8.01 11.55
CA LEU A 234 -13.88 -7.70 12.70
C LEU A 234 -15.17 -8.54 12.74
N THR A 235 -15.42 -9.14 13.91
CA THR A 235 -16.61 -9.96 14.18
C THR A 235 -17.85 -9.12 14.53
N ASP A 236 -19.04 -9.71 14.44
CA ASP A 236 -20.31 -9.06 14.80
C ASP A 236 -20.36 -8.56 16.25
N ILE A 237 -19.67 -9.26 17.15
CA ILE A 237 -19.55 -8.92 18.58
C ILE A 237 -18.93 -7.52 18.74
N SER A 238 -17.95 -7.18 17.90
CA SER A 238 -17.25 -5.89 17.93
C SER A 238 -18.10 -4.76 17.37
N PHE A 239 -18.97 -5.06 16.39
CA PHE A 239 -19.92 -4.08 15.85
C PHE A 239 -21.00 -3.69 16.87
N ASP A 240 -21.52 -4.64 17.66
CA ASP A 240 -22.45 -4.33 18.76
C ASP A 240 -21.87 -3.37 19.79
N ARG A 241 -20.55 -3.41 19.96
CA ARG A 241 -19.85 -2.47 20.82
C ARG A 241 -19.68 -1.11 20.16
N LEU A 242 -19.34 -1.06 18.86
CA LEU A 242 -19.27 0.19 18.09
C LEU A 242 -20.56 1.01 18.25
N ARG A 243 -21.74 0.36 18.24
CA ARG A 243 -23.04 1.01 18.49
C ARG A 243 -23.19 1.67 19.87
N ARG A 244 -22.37 1.27 20.84
CA ARG A 244 -22.35 1.82 22.20
C ARG A 244 -21.34 2.96 22.38
N GLU A 245 -20.52 3.24 21.37
CA GLU A 245 -19.54 4.34 21.41
C GLU A 245 -20.20 5.72 21.38
N PRO A 246 -19.46 6.83 21.53
CA PRO A 246 -20.00 8.16 21.29
C PRO A 246 -20.43 8.36 19.82
N VAL A 247 -21.41 9.25 19.60
CA VAL A 247 -21.90 9.60 18.25
C VAL A 247 -20.74 10.09 17.37
N ASP A 248 -19.88 10.96 17.89
CA ASP A 248 -18.75 11.53 17.15
C ASP A 248 -17.77 10.46 16.66
N THR A 249 -17.52 9.42 17.46
CA THR A 249 -16.66 8.30 17.06
C THR A 249 -17.23 7.55 15.86
N ARG A 250 -18.54 7.31 15.85
CA ARG A 250 -19.21 6.64 14.72
C ARG A 250 -19.30 7.54 13.49
N LEU A 251 -19.44 8.85 13.66
CA LEU A 251 -19.37 9.80 12.55
C LEU A 251 -17.96 9.85 11.95
N ASN A 252 -16.90 9.87 12.76
CA ASN A 252 -15.52 9.82 12.27
C ASN A 252 -15.24 8.51 11.52
N LEU A 253 -15.79 7.40 12.01
CA LEU A 253 -15.75 6.13 11.29
C LEU A 253 -16.43 6.23 9.92
N ILE A 254 -17.62 6.83 9.84
CA ILE A 254 -18.30 7.08 8.57
C ILE A 254 -17.43 7.95 7.67
N MET A 255 -16.73 8.97 8.18
CA MET A 255 -15.88 9.82 7.34
C MET A 255 -14.65 9.11 6.78
N ASN A 256 -14.17 8.03 7.43
CA ASN A 256 -12.95 7.34 7.02
C ASN A 256 -13.06 6.71 5.60
N PRO A 257 -12.17 7.04 4.63
CA PRO A 257 -12.23 6.52 3.26
C PRO A 257 -12.21 4.99 3.13
N THR A 258 -11.58 4.29 4.06
CA THR A 258 -11.35 2.83 4.02
C THR A 258 -12.29 2.04 4.93
N VAL A 259 -13.32 2.68 5.50
CA VAL A 259 -14.35 1.97 6.28
C VAL A 259 -15.03 0.88 5.46
N LYS A 260 -15.19 -0.31 6.04
CA LYS A 260 -15.87 -1.41 5.35
C LYS A 260 -17.32 -1.08 5.02
N ALA A 261 -17.73 -1.46 3.82
CA ALA A 261 -19.09 -1.34 3.35
C ALA A 261 -20.10 -2.03 4.29
N SER A 262 -19.79 -3.23 4.80
CA SER A 262 -20.67 -3.96 5.73
C SER A 262 -20.92 -3.22 7.04
N HIS A 263 -19.90 -2.52 7.59
CA HIS A 263 -20.07 -1.70 8.78
C HIS A 263 -20.89 -0.44 8.49
N LEU A 264 -20.69 0.21 7.33
CA LEU A 264 -21.52 1.35 6.92
C LEU A 264 -23.00 0.97 6.82
N VAL A 265 -23.30 -0.17 6.20
CA VAL A 265 -24.67 -0.68 6.05
C VAL A 265 -25.29 -0.97 7.41
N LYS A 266 -24.57 -1.65 8.30
CA LYS A 266 -25.06 -1.93 9.66
C LYS A 266 -25.30 -0.64 10.47
N LEU A 267 -24.46 0.39 10.33
CA LEU A 267 -24.68 1.70 10.97
C LEU A 267 -25.92 2.39 10.40
N ALA A 268 -26.06 2.43 9.08
CA ALA A 268 -27.23 3.01 8.41
C ALA A 268 -28.55 2.36 8.88
N LEU A 269 -28.53 1.06 9.12
CA LEU A 269 -29.70 0.28 9.55
C LEU A 269 -30.03 0.37 11.03
N THR A 270 -29.00 0.31 11.89
CA THR A 270 -29.21 -0.07 13.29
C THR A 270 -28.68 0.94 14.31
N ASP A 271 -28.08 2.05 13.85
CA ASP A 271 -27.57 3.04 14.79
C ASP A 271 -28.71 3.76 15.51
N LYS A 272 -28.51 4.05 16.80
CA LYS A 272 -29.49 4.78 17.60
C LYS A 272 -29.60 6.25 17.19
N SER A 273 -28.53 6.83 16.64
CA SER A 273 -28.49 8.24 16.25
C SER A 273 -28.95 8.43 14.81
N ASP A 274 -29.97 9.26 14.63
CA ASP A 274 -30.50 9.61 13.31
C ASP A 274 -29.41 10.20 12.41
N LYS A 275 -28.56 11.06 12.96
CA LYS A 275 -27.42 11.68 12.24
C LYS A 275 -26.43 10.64 11.71
N VAL A 276 -26.10 9.63 12.53
CA VAL A 276 -25.19 8.54 12.12
C VAL A 276 -25.82 7.72 11.00
N ARG A 277 -27.13 7.43 11.10
CA ARG A 277 -27.85 6.70 10.04
C ARG A 277 -27.87 7.48 8.73
N THR A 278 -28.19 8.77 8.77
CA THR A 278 -28.25 9.63 7.56
C THR A 278 -26.89 9.79 6.89
N ASP A 279 -25.83 10.04 7.66
CA ASP A 279 -24.49 10.22 7.10
C ASP A 279 -23.94 8.91 6.52
N ALA A 280 -24.22 7.78 7.19
CA ALA A 280 -23.88 6.46 6.66
C ALA A 280 -24.61 6.18 5.33
N MET A 281 -25.92 6.48 5.25
CA MET A 281 -26.70 6.35 4.01
C MET A 281 -26.15 7.23 2.89
N GLN A 282 -25.85 8.50 3.18
CA GLN A 282 -25.29 9.43 2.19
C GLN A 282 -23.92 8.97 1.69
N LYS A 283 -23.08 8.40 2.57
CA LYS A 283 -21.81 7.81 2.15
C LYS A 283 -22.03 6.56 1.30
N ILE A 284 -22.98 5.70 1.63
CA ILE A 284 -23.30 4.50 0.83
C ILE A 284 -23.70 4.89 -0.60
N GLU A 285 -24.51 5.93 -0.73
CA GLU A 285 -24.96 6.48 -2.00
C GLU A 285 -23.79 6.97 -2.86
N ARG A 286 -22.83 7.69 -2.25
CA ARG A 286 -21.72 8.36 -2.95
C ARG A 286 -20.44 7.52 -3.08
N SER A 287 -20.30 6.42 -2.34
CA SER A 287 -19.01 5.72 -2.18
C SER A 287 -18.66 4.78 -3.34
N ALA A 288 -17.66 5.11 -4.16
CA ALA A 288 -17.09 4.16 -5.13
C ALA A 288 -16.58 2.86 -4.46
N SER A 289 -16.17 2.93 -3.19
CA SER A 289 -15.62 1.79 -2.44
C SER A 289 -16.61 0.64 -2.28
N ILE A 290 -17.92 0.92 -2.15
CA ILE A 290 -18.94 -0.14 -2.01
C ILE A 290 -19.10 -0.89 -3.33
N ARG A 291 -19.08 -0.16 -4.46
CA ARG A 291 -19.11 -0.77 -5.79
C ARG A 291 -17.87 -1.64 -6.02
N ASN A 292 -16.70 -1.16 -5.61
CA ASN A 292 -15.45 -1.91 -5.74
C ASN A 292 -15.46 -3.18 -4.85
N ALA A 293 -15.98 -3.10 -3.63
CA ALA A 293 -16.13 -4.26 -2.74
C ALA A 293 -17.09 -5.31 -3.34
N VAL A 294 -18.20 -4.89 -3.94
CA VAL A 294 -19.12 -5.79 -4.65
C VAL A 294 -18.45 -6.43 -5.87
N LYS A 295 -17.72 -5.64 -6.66
CA LYS A 295 -16.98 -6.13 -7.83
C LYS A 295 -15.85 -7.11 -7.45
N ALA A 296 -15.23 -6.92 -6.30
CA ALA A 296 -14.23 -7.83 -5.73
C ALA A 296 -14.86 -9.09 -5.09
N GLY A 297 -16.19 -9.14 -4.96
CA GLY A 297 -16.92 -10.25 -4.33
C GLY A 297 -16.84 -10.27 -2.80
N GLU A 298 -16.37 -9.19 -2.18
CA GLU A 298 -16.29 -9.03 -0.72
C GLU A 298 -17.64 -8.70 -0.07
N LEU A 299 -18.60 -8.25 -0.88
CA LEU A 299 -19.96 -7.92 -0.47
C LEU A 299 -20.92 -8.34 -1.59
N LYS A 300 -21.97 -9.08 -1.26
CA LYS A 300 -23.04 -9.44 -2.19
C LYS A 300 -24.33 -8.73 -1.82
N LEU A 301 -25.17 -8.45 -2.80
CA LEU A 301 -26.52 -7.97 -2.54
C LEU A 301 -27.33 -8.96 -1.69
N SER A 302 -27.03 -10.25 -1.81
CA SER A 302 -27.65 -11.32 -1.02
C SER A 302 -27.06 -11.53 0.37
N ASP A 303 -25.95 -10.85 0.71
CA ASP A 303 -25.36 -11.00 2.04
C ASP A 303 -26.34 -10.49 3.10
N GLU A 304 -26.64 -11.34 4.06
CA GLU A 304 -27.46 -11.01 5.23
C GLU A 304 -26.74 -9.94 6.07
N CYS A 305 -27.01 -8.68 5.76
CA CYS A 305 -26.42 -7.55 6.46
C CYS A 305 -27.11 -7.28 7.81
N PHE A 306 -28.31 -7.81 7.99
CA PHE A 306 -29.13 -7.62 9.19
C PHE A 306 -29.86 -8.90 9.56
N LYS A 307 -29.76 -9.26 10.84
CA LYS A 307 -30.49 -10.37 11.45
C LYS A 307 -30.96 -9.95 12.84
N ASP A 308 -32.26 -9.71 12.98
CA ASP A 308 -32.95 -9.56 14.26
C ASP A 308 -33.86 -10.77 14.47
N LYS A 309 -34.29 -11.02 15.72
CA LYS A 309 -35.15 -12.15 16.10
C LYS A 309 -36.44 -12.25 15.28
N ALA A 310 -36.87 -11.16 14.65
CA ALA A 310 -38.09 -11.07 13.84
C ALA A 310 -37.86 -10.87 12.32
N ARG A 311 -36.66 -10.50 11.88
CA ARG A 311 -36.43 -10.13 10.47
C ARG A 311 -34.97 -10.24 10.06
N THR A 312 -34.74 -10.83 8.89
CA THR A 312 -33.45 -10.83 8.19
C THR A 312 -33.59 -9.95 6.95
N LEU A 313 -32.65 -9.02 6.74
CA LEU A 313 -32.61 -8.16 5.56
C LEU A 313 -31.27 -8.33 4.86
N SER A 314 -31.31 -8.62 3.56
CA SER A 314 -30.12 -8.56 2.71
C SER A 314 -29.73 -7.11 2.41
N LEU A 315 -28.51 -6.90 1.91
CA LEU A 315 -28.10 -5.58 1.40
C LEU A 315 -29.04 -5.08 0.30
N GLY A 316 -29.48 -5.98 -0.58
CA GLY A 316 -30.42 -5.68 -1.64
C GLY A 316 -31.77 -5.19 -1.10
N ASP A 317 -32.35 -5.93 -0.16
CA ASP A 317 -33.63 -5.57 0.47
C ASP A 317 -33.55 -4.20 1.13
N PHE A 318 -32.45 -3.92 1.84
CA PHE A 318 -32.21 -2.63 2.49
C PHE A 318 -32.21 -1.46 1.49
N LEU A 319 -31.49 -1.59 0.38
CA LEU A 319 -31.41 -0.52 -0.62
C LEU A 319 -32.77 -0.24 -1.26
N ILE A 320 -33.55 -1.30 -1.53
CA ILE A 320 -34.89 -1.19 -2.09
C ILE A 320 -35.84 -0.49 -1.10
N GLU A 321 -35.84 -0.92 0.17
CA GLU A 321 -36.71 -0.34 1.21
C GLU A 321 -36.45 1.15 1.47
N ASN A 322 -35.19 1.58 1.30
CA ASN A 322 -34.79 2.97 1.47
C ASN A 322 -34.85 3.78 0.17
N LYS A 323 -35.53 3.27 -0.87
CA LYS A 323 -35.71 3.92 -2.18
C LYS A 323 -34.39 4.26 -2.88
N MET A 324 -33.31 3.54 -2.58
CA MET A 324 -32.00 3.69 -3.21
C MET A 324 -31.90 2.80 -4.47
N THR A 325 -32.94 2.81 -5.32
CA THR A 325 -33.05 1.93 -6.49
C THR A 325 -31.93 2.14 -7.50
N ASP A 326 -31.51 3.38 -7.75
CA ASP A 326 -30.41 3.67 -8.67
C ASP A 326 -29.10 3.06 -8.17
N ARG A 327 -28.91 3.09 -6.84
CA ARG A 327 -27.73 2.50 -6.21
C ARG A 327 -27.78 0.98 -6.23
N TYR A 328 -28.94 0.39 -5.96
CA TYR A 328 -29.18 -1.04 -6.10
C TYR A 328 -28.82 -1.52 -7.51
N GLN A 329 -29.31 -0.84 -8.55
CA GLN A 329 -29.02 -1.21 -9.95
C GLN A 329 -27.52 -1.12 -10.27
N GLN A 330 -26.82 -0.08 -9.78
CA GLN A 330 -25.37 0.06 -9.98
C GLN A 330 -24.54 -1.02 -9.27
N LEU A 331 -24.98 -1.49 -8.10
CA LEU A 331 -24.29 -2.58 -7.39
C LEU A 331 -24.62 -3.93 -8.02
N LEU A 332 -25.86 -4.14 -8.46
CA LEU A 332 -26.28 -5.34 -9.17
C LEU A 332 -25.49 -5.50 -10.48
N SER A 333 -25.31 -4.42 -11.23
CA SER A 333 -24.48 -4.46 -12.45
C SER A 333 -23.02 -4.81 -12.13
N ALA A 334 -22.44 -4.24 -11.06
CA ALA A 334 -21.07 -4.55 -10.65
C ALA A 334 -20.90 -6.00 -10.16
N GLU A 335 -21.92 -6.55 -9.47
CA GLU A 335 -21.93 -7.95 -9.03
C GLU A 335 -21.98 -8.88 -10.24
N LEU A 336 -22.87 -8.61 -11.21
CA LEU A 336 -22.96 -9.37 -12.46
C LEU A 336 -21.66 -9.30 -13.27
N GLU A 337 -21.04 -8.12 -13.41
CA GLU A 337 -19.74 -7.94 -14.05
C GLU A 337 -18.65 -8.82 -13.45
N SER A 338 -18.67 -9.07 -12.14
CA SER A 338 -17.68 -9.94 -11.47
C SER A 338 -17.88 -11.44 -11.77
N VAL A 339 -19.10 -11.84 -12.15
CA VAL A 339 -19.48 -13.23 -12.43
C VAL A 339 -19.29 -13.58 -13.90
N LEU A 340 -19.43 -12.61 -14.82
CA LEU A 340 -19.31 -12.82 -16.27
C LEU A 340 -18.00 -13.50 -16.72
N PRO A 341 -16.80 -13.17 -16.19
CA PRO A 341 -15.56 -13.86 -16.55
C PRO A 341 -15.53 -15.34 -16.15
N LYS A 342 -16.27 -15.72 -15.09
CA LYS A 342 -16.32 -17.10 -14.58
C LYS A 342 -17.24 -17.99 -15.40
N ILE A 343 -18.30 -17.41 -15.99
CA ILE A 343 -19.24 -18.15 -16.85
C ILE A 343 -18.60 -18.46 -18.21
N SER A 344 -17.85 -17.53 -18.79
CA SER A 344 -17.14 -17.75 -20.07
C SER A 344 -16.08 -18.86 -20.02
N LEU A 345 -15.53 -19.16 -18.84
CA LEU A 345 -14.60 -20.29 -18.63
C LEU A 345 -15.34 -21.62 -18.45
N GLN A 346 -16.55 -21.62 -17.90
CA GLN A 346 -17.37 -22.83 -17.73
C GLN A 346 -18.04 -23.27 -19.05
N THR A 347 -18.36 -22.34 -19.94
CA THR A 347 -18.94 -22.68 -21.26
C THR A 347 -17.91 -23.27 -22.23
N GLN A 348 -16.61 -22.95 -22.10
CA GLN A 348 -15.57 -23.57 -22.92
C GLN A 348 -15.32 -25.07 -22.63
N HIS A 349 -15.81 -25.60 -21.50
CA HIS A 349 -15.62 -27.01 -21.16
C HIS A 349 -16.80 -27.93 -21.49
N ASN A 350 -17.94 -27.40 -21.95
CA ASN A 350 -19.16 -28.20 -22.13
C ASN A 350 -19.64 -28.39 -23.58
N ASP A 351 -18.90 -27.91 -24.59
CA ASP A 351 -19.26 -28.13 -25.99
C ASP A 351 -18.33 -29.15 -26.67
N THR A 352 -18.69 -30.43 -26.58
CA THR A 352 -18.65 -31.39 -27.72
C THR A 352 -19.48 -32.64 -27.39
N PRO A 353 -20.74 -32.74 -27.82
CA PRO A 353 -21.40 -34.03 -27.97
C PRO A 353 -20.94 -34.68 -29.28
N SER A 354 -20.16 -35.76 -29.17
CA SER A 354 -19.73 -36.60 -30.29
C SER A 354 -20.92 -37.34 -30.93
N ILE A 355 -21.33 -36.92 -32.13
CA ILE A 355 -22.33 -37.61 -32.95
C ILE A 355 -21.62 -38.70 -33.78
N PRO A 356 -22.00 -39.99 -33.71
CA PRO A 356 -21.37 -41.02 -34.52
C PRO A 356 -21.93 -41.03 -35.95
N LEU A 357 -21.05 -40.82 -36.94
CA LEU A 357 -21.34 -40.97 -38.37
C LEU A 357 -21.68 -42.43 -38.73
N LYS A 358 -22.96 -42.71 -38.99
CA LYS A 358 -23.38 -43.94 -39.70
C LYS A 358 -23.01 -43.83 -41.18
N ARG A 359 -22.07 -44.66 -41.63
CA ARG A 359 -21.80 -44.94 -43.06
C ARG A 359 -23.04 -45.59 -43.69
N MET A 360 -23.69 -44.93 -44.64
CA MET A 360 -24.59 -45.59 -45.60
C MET A 360 -23.75 -46.23 -46.72
N ARG A 361 -23.99 -47.51 -46.98
CA ARG A 361 -23.46 -48.25 -48.13
C ARG A 361 -24.44 -48.13 -49.30
N MET A 362 -23.82 -47.94 -50.48
CA MET A 362 -24.34 -47.95 -51.86
C MET A 362 -25.21 -46.77 -52.28
#